data_AF-A0A1S6U7Y1-F1
#
_entry.id   AF-A0A1S6U7Y1-F1
#
_cell.length_a   1.000
_cell.length_b   1.000
_cell.length_c   1.000
_cell.angle_alpha   90.00
_cell.angle_beta   90.00
_cell.angle_gamma   90.00
#
_symmetry.space_group_name_H-M   'P 1'
#
loop_
_entity.id
_entity.type
_entity.pdbx_description
1 polymer ?
#
loop_
_entity_poly.entity_id
_entity_poly.type
_entity_poly.pdbx_seq_one_letter_code
_entity_poly.pdbx_strand_id
1 'polypeptide(L)' 'MSDWLKSFKISFLNKDIDTLIKLISEFDKDNFKNLDELNEASSLILEVREIFKQEQISLEGEIKKLQNVKRYTK' A
#
# COMPACT_ATOMS: atom_id res chain seq x y z
N MET A 1 -5.17 1.98 21.09
CA MET A 1 -5.04 2.08 19.63
C MET A 1 -4.84 3.53 19.27
N SER A 2 -3.66 3.84 18.72
CA SER A 2 -3.34 5.18 18.17
C SER A 2 -4.33 5.60 17.08
N ASP A 3 -4.55 6.91 16.94
CA ASP A 3 -5.45 7.44 15.92
C ASP A 3 -4.91 7.21 14.50
N TRP A 4 -3.58 7.17 14.36
CA TRP A 4 -2.92 6.72 13.14
C TRP A 4 -3.35 5.28 12.76
N LEU A 5 -3.28 4.33 13.71
CA LEU A 5 -3.59 2.92 13.44
C LEU A 5 -5.07 2.69 13.11
N LYS A 6 -5.97 3.41 13.78
CA LYS A 6 -7.39 3.40 13.44
C LYS A 6 -7.63 3.91 12.02
N SER A 7 -7.05 5.07 11.69
CA SER A 7 -7.19 5.69 10.37
C SER A 7 -6.64 4.79 9.29
N PHE A 8 -5.47 4.19 9.53
CA PHE A 8 -4.84 3.25 8.61
C PHE A 8 -5.74 2.05 8.30
N LYS A 9 -6.30 1.40 9.34
CA LYS A 9 -7.20 0.25 9.15
C LYS A 9 -8.46 0.62 8.39
N ILE A 10 -9.05 1.79 8.65
CA ILE A 10 -10.23 2.27 7.91
C ILE A 10 -9.87 2.50 6.44
N SER A 11 -8.78 3.20 6.16
CA SER A 11 -8.31 3.43 4.78
C SER A 11 -7.97 2.13 4.06
N PHE A 12 -7.40 1.15 4.77
CA PHE A 12 -7.12 -0.17 4.24
C PHE A 12 -8.39 -0.91 3.82
N LEU A 13 -9.40 -0.96 4.68
CA LEU A 13 -10.70 -1.59 4.38
C LEU A 13 -11.41 -0.91 3.20
N ASN A 14 -11.32 0.42 3.13
CA ASN A 14 -11.92 1.21 2.05
C ASN A 14 -11.09 1.20 0.75
N LYS A 15 -9.91 0.58 0.75
CA LYS A 15 -8.95 0.63 -0.36
C LYS A 15 -8.62 2.08 -0.78
N ASP A 16 -8.59 2.99 0.18
CA ASP A 16 -8.25 4.39 -0.03
C ASP A 16 -6.72 4.53 -0.08
N ILE A 17 -6.20 4.35 -1.30
CA ILE A 17 -4.76 4.30 -1.58
C ILE A 17 -4.07 5.62 -1.26
N ASP A 18 -4.70 6.76 -1.58
CA ASP A 18 -4.10 8.07 -1.36
C ASP A 18 -3.92 8.33 0.14
N THR A 19 -4.92 8.00 0.95
CA THR A 19 -4.82 8.13 2.40
C THR A 19 -3.82 7.13 2.99
N LEU A 20 -3.74 5.90 2.48
CA LEU A 20 -2.73 4.92 2.91
C LEU A 20 -1.31 5.43 2.64
N ILE A 21 -1.02 5.94 1.44
CA ILE A 21 0.30 6.49 1.10
C ILE A 21 0.66 7.65 2.02
N LYS A 22 -0.28 8.57 2.25
CA LYS A 22 -0.08 9.70 3.17
C LYS A 22 0.24 9.20 4.58
N LEU A 23 -0.55 8.29 5.13
CA LEU A 23 -0.34 7.76 6.48
C LEU A 23 1.00 7.01 6.59
N ILE A 24 1.41 6.26 5.57
CA ILE A 24 2.73 5.60 5.55
C ILE A 24 3.85 6.64 5.59
N SER A 25 3.72 7.76 4.87
CA SER A 25 4.73 8.83 4.86
C SER A 25 4.81 9.60 6.18
N GLU A 26 3.69 9.67 6.90
CA GLU A 26 3.56 10.33 8.21
C GLU A 26 3.75 9.34 9.37
N PHE A 27 4.21 8.11 9.11
CA PHE A 27 4.40 7.10 10.14
C PHE A 27 5.48 7.55 11.13
N ASP A 28 5.09 7.63 12.40
CA ASP A 28 5.98 7.94 13.51
C ASP A 28 5.74 6.96 14.65
N LYS A 29 6.82 6.28 15.06
CA LYS A 29 6.80 5.30 16.16
C LYS A 29 6.40 5.92 17.49
N ASP A 30 6.63 7.23 17.67
CA ASP A 30 6.33 7.95 18.92
C ASP A 30 4.82 8.14 19.11
N ASN A 31 4.01 7.92 18.06
CA ASN A 31 2.54 7.93 18.13
C ASN A 31 1.95 6.65 18.76
N PHE A 32 2.77 5.65 19.09
CA PHE A 32 2.32 4.35 19.58
C PHE A 32 2.61 4.18 21.07
N LYS A 33 1.59 3.74 21.82
CA LYS A 33 1.67 3.63 23.29
C LYS A 33 2.32 2.32 23.76
N ASN A 34 2.39 1.31 22.90
CA ASN A 34 2.92 0.00 23.24
C ASN A 34 3.51 -0.67 21.99
N LEU A 35 4.32 -1.69 22.24
CA LEU A 35 5.04 -2.44 21.21
C LEU A 35 4.09 -3.24 20.31
N ASP A 36 2.97 -3.73 20.84
CA ASP A 36 2.01 -4.53 20.07
C ASP A 36 1.35 -3.70 18.97
N GLU A 37 0.92 -2.47 19.29
CA GLU A 37 0.35 -1.53 18.30
C GLU A 37 1.39 -1.13 17.25
N LEU A 38 2.66 -0.97 17.64
CA LEU A 38 3.74 -0.65 16.71
C LEU A 38 4.06 -1.82 15.77
N ASN A 39 4.05 -3.05 16.29
CA ASN A 39 4.24 -4.26 15.50
C ASN A 39 3.08 -4.47 14.52
N GLU A 40 1.85 -4.23 14.97
CA GLU A 40 0.67 -4.29 14.12
C GLU A 40 0.75 -3.26 12.99
N ALA A 41 1.07 -2.00 13.30
CA ALA A 41 1.26 -0.97 12.29
C ALA A 41 2.35 -1.32 11.27
N SER A 42 3.49 -1.84 11.74
CA SER A 42 4.58 -2.28 10.88
C SER A 42 4.15 -3.42 9.95
N SER A 43 3.41 -4.40 10.46
CA SER A 43 2.88 -5.51 9.66
C SER A 43 1.92 -5.03 8.57
N LEU A 44 1.01 -4.11 8.92
CA LEU A 44 0.06 -3.53 7.98
C LEU A 44 0.74 -2.72 6.87
N ILE A 45 1.79 -1.96 7.21
CA ILE A 45 2.60 -1.24 6.20
C ILE A 45 3.26 -2.22 5.23
N LEU A 46 3.79 -3.35 5.73
CA LEU A 46 4.41 -4.37 4.88
C LEU A 46 3.38 -5.03 3.95
N GLU A 47 2.19 -5.34 4.45
CA GLU A 47 1.10 -5.91 3.66
C GLU A 47 0.68 -4.98 2.51
N VAL A 48 0.49 -3.69 2.80
CA VAL A 48 0.17 -2.68 1.77
C VAL A 48 1.26 -2.57 0.71
N ARG A 49 2.54 -2.60 1.12
CA ARG A 49 3.67 -2.56 0.17
C ARG A 49 3.69 -3.78 -0.75
N GLU A 50 3.39 -4.96 -0.23
CA GLU A 50 3.35 -6.18 -1.03
C GLU A 50 2.21 -6.13 -2.04
N ILE A 51 1.03 -5.62 -1.66
CA ILE A 51 -0.09 -5.40 -2.57
C ILE A 51 0.32 -4.46 -3.71
N PHE A 52 0.91 -3.30 -3.41
CA PHE A 52 1.35 -2.36 -4.45
C PHE A 52 2.41 -2.96 -5.38
N LYS A 53 3.32 -3.76 -4.86
CA LYS A 53 4.32 -4.44 -5.68
C LYS A 53 3.67 -5.46 -6.63
N GLN A 54 2.68 -6.20 -6.17
CA GLN A 54 1.94 -7.15 -7.01
C GLN A 54 1.15 -6.43 -8.11
N GLU A 55 0.48 -5.33 -7.78
CA GLU A 55 -0.24 -4.50 -8.76
C GLU A 55 0.71 -3.89 -9.79
N GLN A 56 1.88 -3.39 -9.36
CA GLN A 56 2.91 -2.88 -10.26
C GLN A 56 3.35 -3.94 -11.27
N ILE A 57 3.66 -5.16 -10.81
CA ILE A 57 4.06 -6.28 -11.68
C ILE A 57 2.95 -6.61 -12.67
N SER A 58 1.69 -6.62 -12.23
CA SER A 58 0.54 -6.86 -13.11
C SER A 58 0.45 -5.81 -14.22
N LEU A 59 0.53 -4.53 -13.87
CA LEU A 59 0.49 -3.40 -14.80
C LEU A 59 1.66 -3.44 -15.80
N GLU A 60 2.87 -3.73 -15.35
CA GLU A 60 4.03 -3.90 -16.23
C GLU A 60 3.82 -5.04 -17.25
N GLY A 61 3.19 -6.14 -16.81
CA GLY A 61 2.81 -7.25 -17.67
C GLY A 61 1.78 -6.84 -18.74
N GLU A 62 0.77 -6.07 -18.36
CA GLU A 62 -0.24 -5.55 -19.29
C GLU A 62 0.35 -4.56 -20.30
N ILE A 63 1.21 -3.63 -19.84
CA ILE A 63 1.92 -2.70 -20.73
C ILE A 63 2.76 -3.45 -21.76
N LYS A 64 3.48 -4.50 -21.35
CA LYS A 64 4.25 -5.36 -22.28
C LYS A 64 3.35 -6.02 -23.32
N LYS A 65 2.17 -6.53 -22.93
CA LYS A 65 1.18 -7.10 -23.87
C LYS A 65 0.72 -6.06 -24.88
N LEU A 66 0.35 -4.86 -24.42
CA LEU A 66 -0.07 -3.75 -25.28
C LEU A 66 1.02 -3.31 -26.27
N GLN A 67 2.27 -3.24 -25.81
CA GLN A 67 3.43 -2.93 -26.67
C GLN A 67 3.64 -4.00 -27.75
N ASN A 68 3.47 -5.28 -27.42
CA ASN A 68 3.57 -6.37 -28.39
C ASN A 68 2.46 -6.28 -29.43
N VAL A 69 1.20 -6.07 -29.04
CA VAL A 69 0.08 -5.89 -29.98
C VAL A 69 0.36 -4.74 -30.95
N LYS A 70 0.83 -3.59 -30.45
CA LYS A 70 1.17 -2.42 -31.27
C LYS A 70 2.28 -2.71 -32.30
N ARG A 71 3.17 -3.68 -32.05
CA ARG A 71 4.19 -4.11 -33.04
C ARG A 71 3.59 -4.92 -34.19
N TYR A 72 2.50 -5.64 -33.96
CA TYR A 72 1.82 -6.46 -34.97
C TYR A 72 0.73 -5.72 -35.75
N THR A 73 0.32 -4.53 -35.29
CA THR A 73 -0.66 -3.66 -36.01
C THR A 73 0.01 -2.59 -36.88
N LYS A 74 1.34 -2.62 -36.99
CA LYS A 74 2.13 -1.79 -37.92
C LYS A 74 2.37 -2.55 -39.21
#